data_AF-A0A4U0MT60-F1
#
_entry.id   AF-A0A4U0MT60-F1
#
_cell.length_a   1.000
_cell.length_b   1.000
_cell.length_c   1.000
_cell.angle_alpha   90.00
_cell.angle_beta   90.00
_cell.angle_gamma   90.00
#
_symmetry.space_group_name_H-M   'P 1'
#
loop_
_entity.id
_entity.type
_entity.pdbx_description
1 polymer ?
#
loop_
_entity_poly.entity_id
_entity_poly.type
_entity_poly.pdbx_seq_one_letter_code
_entity_poly.pdbx_strand_id
1 'polypeptide(L)'
;MPASTASAVEAHGTRATAPALTSSEVSFRGGGGVELHGSVVRPAGAPAQRDAGVRNGARPGLVVIQGSGKGAREDYRKEAEAYASRGVVTLIYDKRSVGYSLLERDFSLLADDALAAVRKLRRIPGVDPRRVGVLGISEGAWVAPLAAGRSADVAFVATVGAGTAPARQQAWSYGNQLRHRGVTGSLLKTVQVRAVGLMVAAGLFPEAEHDPTPPLTRIRQPVLAMWGRYDRVSPPGEGAGLFRAALKHGAVSSYTIRVFDDGEHGLRRARDDGFDHDDAFVPGYIDFAAGWISGVPDELPANSADPLPEQARMSAPLAPLEFYESSWSQLVVIVVLLGAYGGCLVTRGTSEFGGERWPAAAGILTVLGAFGYLGYLVVTAAESPGPVVVGRPLPWLVLQLLAVVVVCAAVRSAYVRWRMRRKSTDGCRSAGRIRPALLLAGTALFVPWAVYWGLLIP
;
A
#
# COMPACT_ATOMS: atom_id res chain seq x y z
N MET A 1 53.56 44.69 39.23
CA MET A 1 52.14 44.94 38.89
C MET A 1 51.57 43.67 38.27
N PRO A 2 50.36 43.24 38.66
CA PRO A 2 49.95 41.83 38.71
C PRO A 2 48.98 41.40 37.58
N ALA A 3 48.57 40.14 37.69
CA ALA A 3 47.74 39.29 36.84
C ALA A 3 46.45 39.88 36.22
N SER A 4 46.01 39.26 35.11
CA SER A 4 44.58 38.97 34.90
C SER A 4 44.40 37.74 34.00
N THR A 5 43.98 36.66 34.62
CA THR A 5 43.38 35.47 34.01
C THR A 5 41.90 35.74 33.75
N ALA A 6 41.47 35.73 32.49
CA ALA A 6 40.05 35.74 32.15
C ALA A 6 39.50 34.31 32.19
N SER A 7 38.58 34.09 33.14
CA SER A 7 37.84 32.86 33.36
C SER A 7 36.87 32.59 32.20
N ALA A 8 36.97 31.38 31.63
CA ALA A 8 35.94 30.79 30.79
C ALA A 8 34.82 30.25 31.70
N VAL A 9 33.61 30.77 31.53
CA VAL A 9 32.40 30.21 32.13
C VAL A 9 31.88 29.13 31.17
N GLU A 10 32.23 27.87 31.43
CA GLU A 10 31.55 26.73 30.84
C GLU A 10 30.18 26.57 31.49
N ALA A 11 29.12 26.86 30.72
CA ALA A 11 27.76 26.48 31.08
C ALA A 11 27.61 24.96 30.95
N HIS A 12 27.73 24.24 32.07
CA HIS A 12 27.32 22.85 32.20
C HIS A 12 25.79 22.74 32.09
N GLY A 13 25.30 22.54 30.87
CA GLY A 13 23.96 22.02 30.63
C GLY A 13 23.98 20.50 30.80
N THR A 14 23.47 19.99 31.93
CA THR A 14 23.23 18.56 32.15
C THR A 14 22.22 18.05 31.12
N ARG A 15 22.72 17.31 30.12
CA ARG A 15 21.90 16.57 29.16
C ARG A 15 21.26 15.41 29.92
N ALA A 16 19.98 15.54 30.29
CA ALA A 16 19.24 14.47 30.95
C ALA A 16 19.34 13.19 30.10
N THR A 17 19.91 12.14 30.66
CA THR A 17 20.02 10.82 30.04
C THR A 17 18.62 10.25 29.85
N ALA A 18 18.29 9.82 28.63
CA ALA A 18 17.00 9.19 28.33
C ALA A 18 16.74 8.02 29.30
N PRO A 19 15.49 7.83 29.77
CA PRO A 19 15.17 6.74 30.68
C PRO A 19 15.49 5.40 30.01
N ALA A 20 16.13 4.49 30.75
CA ALA A 20 16.33 3.13 30.28
C ALA A 20 14.97 2.49 29.94
N LEU A 21 14.88 1.63 28.94
CA LEU A 21 13.64 0.98 28.52
C LEU A 21 13.64 -0.50 28.92
N THR A 22 12.45 -1.04 29.15
CA THR A 22 12.25 -2.49 29.34
C THR A 22 11.22 -3.00 28.35
N SER A 23 11.43 -4.21 27.86
CA SER A 23 10.50 -4.95 27.00
C SER A 23 10.09 -6.24 27.68
N SER A 24 8.80 -6.58 27.63
CA SER A 24 8.29 -7.86 28.13
C SER A 24 7.34 -8.49 27.13
N GLU A 25 7.52 -9.79 26.90
CA GLU A 25 6.71 -10.60 26.00
C GLU A 25 5.31 -10.85 26.56
N VAL A 26 4.32 -10.83 25.67
CA VAL A 26 2.92 -11.12 25.98
C VAL A 26 2.28 -11.96 24.88
N SER A 27 1.32 -12.79 25.28
CA SER A 27 0.39 -13.44 24.34
C SER A 27 -1.05 -13.06 24.69
N PHE A 28 -1.92 -13.06 23.69
CA PHE A 28 -3.36 -12.84 23.83
C PHE A 28 -4.12 -13.49 22.67
N ARG A 29 -5.41 -13.79 22.89
CA ARG A 29 -6.29 -14.33 21.85
C ARG A 29 -6.95 -13.19 21.07
N GLY A 30 -6.63 -13.09 19.78
CA GLY A 30 -7.23 -12.17 18.81
C GLY A 30 -8.60 -12.62 18.32
N GLY A 31 -9.07 -11.96 17.26
CA GLY A 31 -10.31 -12.31 16.55
C GLY A 31 -10.27 -13.73 16.00
N GLY A 32 -11.38 -14.46 16.12
CA GLY A 32 -11.46 -15.88 15.76
C GLY A 32 -10.65 -16.82 16.68
N GLY A 33 -10.12 -16.32 17.80
CA GLY A 33 -9.44 -17.13 18.80
C GLY A 33 -7.97 -17.46 18.52
N VAL A 34 -7.39 -16.90 17.45
CA VAL A 34 -5.97 -17.02 17.10
C VAL A 34 -5.11 -16.45 18.23
N GLU A 35 -4.08 -17.19 18.64
CA GLU A 35 -3.08 -16.67 19.59
C GLU A 35 -2.13 -15.73 18.85
N LEU A 36 -2.01 -14.50 19.37
CA LEU A 36 -1.10 -13.47 18.89
C LEU A 36 -0.06 -13.20 19.97
N HIS A 37 1.17 -12.95 19.52
CA HIS A 37 2.31 -12.64 20.36
C HIS A 37 2.69 -11.17 20.19
N GLY A 38 3.15 -10.54 21.26
CA GLY A 38 3.58 -9.16 21.22
C GLY A 38 4.52 -8.80 22.34
N SER A 39 4.98 -7.56 22.32
CA SER A 39 5.97 -7.04 23.25
C SER A 39 5.50 -5.70 23.81
N VAL A 40 5.47 -5.59 25.14
CA VAL A 40 5.14 -4.36 25.85
C VAL A 40 6.42 -3.63 26.19
N VAL A 41 6.54 -2.39 25.70
CA VAL A 41 7.68 -1.49 25.97
C VAL A 41 7.26 -0.43 26.94
N ARG A 42 8.12 -0.16 27.92
CA ARG A 42 7.88 0.86 28.94
C ARG A 42 9.21 1.43 29.46
N PRO A 43 9.20 2.68 29.97
CA PRO A 43 10.34 3.17 30.74
C PRO A 43 10.64 2.27 31.94
N ALA A 44 11.92 1.99 32.16
CA ALA A 44 12.45 1.31 33.32
C ALA A 44 12.21 2.15 34.60
N GLY A 45 12.08 1.46 35.73
CA GLY A 45 11.81 2.06 37.04
C GLY A 45 10.33 2.07 37.42
N ALA A 46 10.07 2.13 38.73
CA ALA A 46 8.73 2.39 39.27
C ALA A 46 8.20 3.72 38.70
N PRO A 47 6.88 3.90 38.56
CA PRO A 47 6.34 5.19 38.14
C PRO A 47 6.96 6.32 38.93
N ALA A 48 7.53 7.30 38.25
CA ALA A 48 8.10 8.46 38.90
C ALA A 48 7.04 9.06 39.81
N GLN A 49 7.29 8.98 41.12
CA GLN A 49 6.45 9.63 42.10
C GLN A 49 6.62 11.14 41.86
N ARG A 50 5.60 11.76 41.27
CA ARG A 50 5.44 13.21 41.05
C ARG A 50 6.22 13.85 39.89
N ASP A 51 6.02 13.37 38.66
CA ASP A 51 5.96 14.31 37.55
C ASP A 51 4.57 14.95 37.55
N ALA A 52 4.53 16.28 37.58
CA ALA A 52 3.34 17.11 37.78
C ALA A 52 2.30 16.89 36.67
N GLY A 53 1.45 15.86 36.82
CA GLY A 53 0.36 15.55 35.89
C GLY A 53 -0.12 14.10 35.96
N VAL A 54 0.71 13.15 36.40
CA VAL A 54 0.33 11.72 36.45
C VAL A 54 -0.35 11.40 37.78
N ARG A 55 -1.67 11.56 37.83
CA ARG A 55 -2.48 11.08 38.96
C ARG A 55 -2.29 9.55 39.07
N ASN A 56 -1.78 9.08 40.22
CA ASN A 56 -1.56 7.67 40.61
C ASN A 56 -0.41 6.87 39.96
N GLY A 57 0.54 7.49 39.26
CA GLY A 57 1.70 6.75 38.71
C GLY A 57 1.35 5.71 37.63
N ALA A 58 0.10 5.64 37.19
CA ALA A 58 -0.27 4.80 36.05
C ALA A 58 -0.03 5.59 34.74
N ARG A 59 0.59 4.95 33.75
CA ARG A 59 0.99 5.58 32.49
C ARG A 59 -0.06 5.35 31.38
N PRO A 60 -0.22 6.26 30.40
CA PRO A 60 -1.06 6.01 29.24
C PRO A 60 -0.53 4.81 28.44
N GLY A 61 -1.45 4.10 27.79
CA GLY A 61 -1.14 2.94 26.96
C GLY A 61 -1.41 3.20 25.49
N LEU A 62 -0.57 2.65 24.62
CA LEU A 62 -0.71 2.72 23.17
C LEU A 62 -0.60 1.33 22.55
N VAL A 63 -1.57 0.93 21.75
CA VAL A 63 -1.47 -0.26 20.89
C VAL A 63 -1.18 0.18 19.47
N VAL A 64 -0.10 -0.33 18.87
CA VAL A 64 0.24 -0.04 17.46
C VAL A 64 -0.43 -1.07 16.56
N ILE A 65 -1.22 -0.59 15.60
CA ILE A 65 -1.87 -1.39 14.57
C ILE A 65 -1.07 -1.22 13.28
N GLN A 66 -0.51 -2.32 12.77
CA GLN A 66 0.49 -2.30 11.71
C GLN A 66 -0.11 -1.98 10.32
N GLY A 67 0.70 -1.38 9.45
CA GLY A 67 0.45 -1.25 8.00
C GLY A 67 0.44 -2.58 7.26
N SER A 68 0.16 -2.54 5.95
CA SER A 68 0.06 -3.75 5.12
C SER A 68 1.38 -4.53 5.04
N GLY A 69 1.32 -5.86 4.99
CA GLY A 69 2.49 -6.72 4.88
C GLY A 69 2.55 -7.76 6.00
N LYS A 70 3.67 -8.50 6.08
CA LYS A 70 3.84 -9.57 7.09
C LYS A 70 3.65 -9.05 8.52
N GLY A 71 3.99 -7.78 8.77
CA GLY A 71 3.70 -7.09 10.03
C GLY A 71 4.36 -7.75 11.24
N ALA A 72 5.66 -8.04 11.14
CA ALA A 72 6.41 -8.50 12.30
C ALA A 72 6.43 -7.37 13.34
N ARG A 73 6.28 -7.69 14.61
CA ARG A 73 6.23 -6.66 15.66
C ARG A 73 7.50 -5.79 15.64
N GLU A 74 8.64 -6.39 15.35
CA GLU A 74 9.96 -5.75 15.38
C GLU A 74 10.10 -4.61 14.37
N ASP A 75 9.32 -4.63 13.29
CA ASP A 75 9.26 -3.53 12.32
C ASP A 75 8.78 -2.21 12.98
N TYR A 76 8.07 -2.31 14.11
CA TYR A 76 7.54 -1.18 14.91
C TYR A 76 8.27 -1.01 16.26
N ARG A 77 9.42 -1.68 16.45
CA ARG A 77 10.22 -1.57 17.69
C ARG A 77 10.64 -0.13 17.95
N LYS A 78 11.15 0.56 16.93
CA LYS A 78 11.63 1.95 17.02
C LYS A 78 10.51 2.90 17.47
N GLU A 79 9.30 2.73 16.96
CA GLU A 79 8.09 3.47 17.33
C GLU A 79 7.77 3.22 18.80
N ALA A 80 7.71 1.95 19.20
CA ALA A 80 7.35 1.58 20.56
C ALA A 80 8.37 2.09 21.59
N GLU A 81 9.66 2.06 21.27
CA GLU A 81 10.72 2.63 22.10
C GLU A 81 10.67 4.16 22.14
N ALA A 82 10.37 4.81 21.01
CA ALA A 82 10.24 6.25 20.94
C ALA A 82 9.08 6.76 21.80
N TYR A 83 7.90 6.13 21.73
CA TYR A 83 6.76 6.44 22.61
C TYR A 83 7.04 6.06 24.08
N ALA A 84 7.64 4.90 24.33
CA ALA A 84 8.01 4.48 25.68
C ALA A 84 9.00 5.44 26.33
N SER A 85 9.99 5.95 25.61
CA SER A 85 10.95 6.94 26.15
C SER A 85 10.29 8.27 26.57
N ARG A 86 9.04 8.52 26.15
CA ARG A 86 8.20 9.66 26.54
C ARG A 86 7.07 9.29 27.50
N GLY A 87 7.18 8.13 28.15
CA GLY A 87 6.26 7.72 29.21
C GLY A 87 5.00 6.99 28.73
N VAL A 88 4.85 6.70 27.44
CA VAL A 88 3.68 5.98 26.90
C VAL A 88 3.99 4.48 26.79
N VAL A 89 3.29 3.65 27.56
CA VAL A 89 3.49 2.19 27.53
C VAL A 89 2.93 1.64 26.23
N THR A 90 3.80 1.08 25.40
CA THR A 90 3.43 0.72 24.02
C THR A 90 3.43 -0.78 23.80
N LEU A 91 2.33 -1.33 23.29
CA LEU A 91 2.21 -2.71 22.85
C LEU A 91 2.30 -2.77 21.32
N ILE A 92 3.30 -3.51 20.84
CA ILE A 92 3.40 -3.99 19.47
C ILE A 92 3.12 -5.49 19.46
N TYR A 93 2.60 -6.03 18.37
CA TYR A 93 2.31 -7.45 18.24
C TYR A 93 2.65 -7.96 16.85
N ASP A 94 2.75 -9.27 16.69
CA ASP A 94 2.89 -9.90 15.38
C ASP A 94 1.52 -9.92 14.71
N LYS A 95 1.45 -9.42 13.48
CA LYS A 95 0.23 -9.50 12.68
C LYS A 95 -0.17 -10.97 12.51
N ARG A 96 -1.48 -11.21 12.49
CA ARG A 96 -2.04 -12.57 12.36
C ARG A 96 -1.51 -13.27 11.11
N SER A 97 -1.13 -14.53 11.25
CA SER A 97 -0.69 -15.38 10.13
C SER A 97 -1.86 -16.14 9.48
N VAL A 98 -2.98 -16.27 10.17
CA VAL A 98 -4.20 -16.96 9.72
C VAL A 98 -5.27 -15.93 9.39
N GLY A 99 -5.86 -16.02 8.19
CA GLY A 99 -6.87 -15.05 7.72
C GLY A 99 -6.29 -13.69 7.35
N TYR A 100 -5.02 -13.65 6.95
CA TYR A 100 -4.38 -12.45 6.41
C TYR A 100 -3.41 -12.78 5.29
N SER A 101 -3.50 -12.04 4.19
CA SER A 101 -2.48 -11.95 3.15
C SER A 101 -2.51 -10.54 2.54
N LEU A 102 -1.55 -10.20 1.69
CA LEU A 102 -1.58 -8.92 0.96
C LEU A 102 -2.81 -8.75 0.07
N LEU A 103 -3.46 -9.86 -0.33
CA LEU A 103 -4.66 -9.87 -1.17
C LEU A 103 -5.95 -10.14 -0.37
N GLU A 104 -5.85 -10.54 0.89
CA GLU A 104 -6.99 -10.85 1.76
C GLU A 104 -6.78 -10.18 3.11
N ARG A 105 -7.40 -9.01 3.26
CA ARG A 105 -7.10 -8.05 4.33
C ARG A 105 -8.40 -7.68 5.04
N ASP A 106 -9.00 -8.57 5.81
CA ASP A 106 -10.25 -8.29 6.52
C ASP A 106 -10.02 -7.25 7.65
N PHE A 107 -10.41 -6.01 7.40
CA PHE A 107 -10.22 -4.92 8.36
C PHE A 107 -11.08 -5.08 9.62
N SER A 108 -12.22 -5.76 9.52
CA SER A 108 -13.05 -6.10 10.67
C SER A 108 -12.32 -7.08 11.59
N LEU A 109 -11.71 -8.10 11.02
CA LEU A 109 -10.95 -9.10 11.76
C LEU A 109 -9.70 -8.49 12.41
N LEU A 110 -8.98 -7.60 11.70
CA LEU A 110 -7.86 -6.85 12.27
C LEU A 110 -8.28 -5.90 13.41
N ALA A 111 -9.50 -5.33 13.34
CA ALA A 111 -10.03 -4.49 14.41
C ALA A 111 -10.29 -5.31 15.69
N ASP A 112 -10.74 -6.57 15.55
CA ASP A 112 -10.95 -7.46 16.70
C ASP A 112 -9.61 -7.87 17.36
N ASP A 113 -8.55 -8.06 16.58
CA ASP A 113 -7.19 -8.26 17.09
C ASP A 113 -6.68 -7.04 17.86
N ALA A 114 -6.86 -5.85 17.29
CA ALA A 114 -6.48 -4.60 17.94
C ALA A 114 -7.22 -4.42 19.29
N LEU A 115 -8.51 -4.75 19.35
CA LEU A 115 -9.28 -4.73 20.60
C LEU A 115 -8.79 -5.77 21.62
N ALA A 116 -8.35 -6.95 21.17
CA ALA A 116 -7.74 -7.94 22.05
C ALA A 116 -6.41 -7.44 22.64
N ALA A 117 -5.59 -6.77 21.83
CA ALA A 117 -4.36 -6.11 22.26
C ALA A 117 -4.66 -4.98 23.27
N VAL A 118 -5.69 -4.14 23.03
CA VAL A 118 -6.14 -3.11 23.99
C VAL A 118 -6.55 -3.74 25.31
N ARG A 119 -7.37 -4.80 25.31
CA ARG A 119 -7.77 -5.52 26.52
C ARG A 119 -6.55 -6.12 27.25
N LYS A 120 -5.54 -6.60 26.52
CA LYS A 120 -4.30 -7.10 27.12
C LYS A 120 -3.50 -5.98 27.77
N LEU A 121 -3.29 -4.87 27.08
CA LEU A 121 -2.51 -3.74 27.56
C LEU A 121 -3.13 -3.08 28.80
N ARG A 122 -4.47 -2.95 28.84
CA ARG A 122 -5.23 -2.44 30.01
C ARG A 122 -5.02 -3.26 31.30
N ARG A 123 -4.57 -4.50 31.19
CA ARG A 123 -4.28 -5.39 32.35
C ARG A 123 -2.81 -5.41 32.75
N ILE A 124 -1.94 -4.68 32.06
CA ILE A 124 -0.52 -4.62 32.39
C ILE A 124 -0.32 -3.74 33.61
N PRO A 125 0.36 -4.21 34.68
CA PRO A 125 0.66 -3.39 35.84
C PRO A 125 1.42 -2.11 35.46
N GLY A 126 0.94 -0.97 35.99
CA GLY A 126 1.50 0.36 35.70
C GLY A 126 0.90 1.07 34.48
N VAL A 127 -0.04 0.44 33.77
CA VAL A 127 -0.86 1.09 32.72
C VAL A 127 -2.17 1.57 33.32
N ASP A 128 -2.58 2.79 33.02
CA ASP A 128 -3.93 3.26 33.36
C ASP A 128 -4.94 2.69 32.33
N PRO A 129 -5.85 1.80 32.74
CA PRO A 129 -6.80 1.19 31.82
C PRO A 129 -7.74 2.21 31.16
N ARG A 130 -7.98 3.38 31.76
CA ARG A 130 -8.83 4.44 31.21
C ARG A 130 -8.13 5.26 30.12
N ARG A 131 -6.82 5.07 29.94
CA ARG A 131 -5.96 5.87 29.06
C ARG A 131 -5.23 5.00 28.03
N VAL A 132 -5.89 3.94 27.56
CA VAL A 132 -5.35 3.05 26.52
C VAL A 132 -6.02 3.36 25.19
N GLY A 133 -5.24 3.80 24.21
CA GLY A 133 -5.69 4.06 22.84
C GLY A 133 -4.96 3.22 21.80
N VAL A 134 -5.22 3.54 20.53
CA VAL A 134 -4.64 2.85 19.38
C VAL A 134 -3.94 3.83 18.45
N LEU A 135 -2.83 3.41 17.83
CA LEU A 135 -2.15 4.11 16.73
C LEU A 135 -2.23 3.22 15.48
N GLY A 136 -3.01 3.65 14.49
CA GLY A 136 -3.09 2.99 13.19
C GLY A 136 -2.12 3.57 12.17
N ILE A 137 -1.21 2.75 11.64
CA ILE A 137 -0.25 3.18 10.61
C ILE A 137 -0.65 2.59 9.27
N SER A 138 -0.77 3.42 8.22
CA SER A 138 -1.13 2.99 6.85
C SER A 138 -2.43 2.17 6.84
N GLU A 139 -2.40 0.85 6.55
CA GLU A 139 -3.55 -0.05 6.72
C GLU A 139 -4.23 0.08 8.09
N GLY A 140 -3.42 0.19 9.15
CA GLY A 140 -3.91 0.33 10.51
C GLY A 140 -4.77 1.58 10.70
N ALA A 141 -4.64 2.60 9.85
CA ALA A 141 -5.45 3.81 9.90
C ALA A 141 -6.90 3.61 9.45
N TRP A 142 -7.21 2.58 8.64
CA TRP A 142 -8.59 2.13 8.39
C TRP A 142 -9.12 1.29 9.56
N VAL A 143 -8.25 0.47 10.15
CA VAL A 143 -8.59 -0.47 11.24
C VAL A 143 -8.85 0.26 12.57
N ALA A 144 -8.06 1.28 12.90
CA ALA A 144 -8.13 1.96 14.19
C ALA A 144 -9.51 2.60 14.49
N PRO A 145 -10.15 3.34 13.54
CA PRO A 145 -11.51 3.83 13.72
C PRO A 145 -12.55 2.71 13.84
N LEU A 146 -12.39 1.60 13.12
CA LEU A 146 -13.28 0.44 13.23
C LEU A 146 -13.24 -0.18 14.63
N ALA A 147 -12.03 -0.35 15.18
CA ALA A 147 -11.84 -0.85 16.54
C ALA A 147 -12.47 0.08 17.58
N ALA A 148 -12.23 1.39 17.48
CA ALA A 148 -12.79 2.38 18.39
C ALA A 148 -14.32 2.46 18.32
N GLY A 149 -14.91 2.26 17.14
CA GLY A 149 -16.37 2.23 16.97
C GLY A 149 -17.05 1.02 17.62
N ARG A 150 -16.30 -0.05 17.92
CA ARG A 150 -16.80 -1.30 18.50
C ARG A 150 -16.65 -1.38 20.02
N SER A 151 -15.80 -0.56 20.63
CA SER A 151 -15.56 -0.61 22.07
C SER A 151 -15.23 0.74 22.69
N ALA A 152 -15.91 1.04 23.79
CA ALA A 152 -15.59 2.18 24.66
C ALA A 152 -14.27 1.99 25.44
N ASP A 153 -13.63 0.80 25.37
CA ASP A 153 -12.34 0.57 26.01
C ASP A 153 -11.18 1.29 25.31
N VAL A 154 -11.37 1.72 24.06
CA VAL A 154 -10.42 2.56 23.32
C VAL A 154 -10.61 4.00 23.78
N ALA A 155 -9.61 4.57 24.45
CA ALA A 155 -9.66 5.93 25.00
C ALA A 155 -9.45 7.02 23.95
N PHE A 156 -8.65 6.74 22.91
CA PHE A 156 -8.34 7.65 21.81
C PHE A 156 -7.90 6.89 20.56
N VAL A 157 -7.95 7.56 19.41
CA VAL A 157 -7.48 7.04 18.12
C VAL A 157 -6.40 7.96 17.58
N ALA A 158 -5.22 7.42 17.31
CA ALA A 158 -4.17 8.07 16.54
C ALA A 158 -4.02 7.39 15.17
N THR A 159 -3.72 8.15 14.12
CA THR A 159 -3.46 7.60 12.77
C THR A 159 -2.26 8.27 12.11
N VAL A 160 -1.54 7.50 11.30
CA VAL A 160 -0.44 7.97 10.43
C VAL A 160 -0.68 7.46 9.01
N GLY A 161 -0.65 8.38 8.04
CA GLY A 161 -0.72 8.02 6.62
C GLY A 161 -2.07 7.40 6.23
N ALA A 162 -3.17 7.89 6.81
CA ALA A 162 -4.51 7.44 6.42
C ALA A 162 -4.85 7.93 5.01
N GLY A 163 -5.63 7.18 4.24
CA GLY A 163 -5.92 7.56 2.86
C GLY A 163 -7.35 7.31 2.41
N THR A 164 -7.51 7.24 1.09
CA THR A 164 -8.80 7.02 0.43
C THR A 164 -9.22 5.56 0.50
N ALA A 165 -10.19 5.14 -0.33
CA ALA A 165 -10.46 3.72 -0.57
C ALA A 165 -9.16 2.97 -0.96
N PRO A 166 -8.92 1.75 -0.44
CA PRO A 166 -7.62 1.09 -0.56
C PRO A 166 -7.16 0.83 -2.00
N ALA A 167 -8.04 0.43 -2.92
CA ALA A 167 -7.67 0.20 -4.31
C ALA A 167 -7.34 1.52 -5.06
N ARG A 168 -8.06 2.60 -4.74
CA ARG A 168 -7.77 3.96 -5.25
C ARG A 168 -6.40 4.45 -4.77
N GLN A 169 -6.09 4.22 -3.50
CA GLN A 169 -4.78 4.53 -2.92
C GLN A 169 -3.66 3.72 -3.59
N GLN A 170 -3.86 2.41 -3.75
CA GLN A 170 -2.89 1.52 -4.39
C GLN A 170 -2.60 1.95 -5.84
N ALA A 171 -3.64 2.24 -6.62
CA ALA A 171 -3.52 2.74 -7.99
C ALA A 171 -2.75 4.06 -8.06
N TRP A 172 -2.97 4.96 -7.09
CA TRP A 172 -2.23 6.22 -7.01
C TRP A 172 -0.75 5.99 -6.68
N SER A 173 -0.46 5.16 -5.67
CA SER A 173 0.89 4.78 -5.25
C SER A 173 1.71 4.17 -6.39
N TYR A 174 1.16 3.18 -7.12
CA TYR A 174 1.83 2.59 -8.28
C TYR A 174 2.19 3.62 -9.35
N GLY A 175 1.28 4.58 -9.58
CA GLY A 175 1.53 5.68 -10.50
C GLY A 175 2.67 6.59 -10.06
N ASN A 176 2.80 6.85 -8.77
CA ASN A 176 3.89 7.66 -8.23
C ASN A 176 5.22 6.92 -8.37
N GLN A 177 5.26 5.65 -7.96
CA GLN A 177 6.46 4.82 -8.00
C GLN A 177 7.01 4.64 -9.42
N LEU A 178 6.12 4.40 -10.40
CA LEU A 178 6.51 4.28 -11.80
C LEU A 178 7.05 5.63 -12.34
N ARG A 179 6.36 6.74 -12.07
CA ARG A 179 6.78 8.06 -12.59
C ARG A 179 8.09 8.55 -11.99
N HIS A 180 8.32 8.32 -10.71
CA HIS A 180 9.60 8.65 -10.05
C HIS A 180 10.78 7.93 -10.74
N ARG A 181 10.54 6.73 -11.26
CA ARG A 181 11.52 5.95 -12.01
C ARG A 181 11.58 6.30 -13.51
N GLY A 182 10.97 7.42 -13.90
CA GLY A 182 10.95 7.91 -15.27
C GLY A 182 9.97 7.18 -16.19
N VAL A 183 9.09 6.32 -15.68
CA VAL A 183 8.12 5.61 -16.52
C VAL A 183 7.00 6.56 -16.98
N THR A 184 6.69 6.48 -18.27
CA THR A 184 5.66 7.23 -18.98
C THR A 184 4.84 6.30 -19.89
N GLY A 185 3.87 6.84 -20.62
CA GLY A 185 3.12 6.10 -21.63
C GLY A 185 2.11 5.09 -21.06
N SER A 186 1.78 4.09 -21.88
CA SER A 186 0.68 3.14 -21.65
C SER A 186 0.79 2.33 -20.37
N LEU A 187 2.00 2.01 -19.90
CA LEU A 187 2.22 1.20 -18.70
C LEU A 187 1.60 1.84 -17.44
N LEU A 188 1.61 3.17 -17.34
CA LEU A 188 0.99 3.88 -16.22
C LEU A 188 -0.51 3.55 -16.14
N LYS A 189 -1.25 3.75 -17.24
CA LYS A 189 -2.69 3.42 -17.27
C LYS A 189 -2.93 1.93 -17.06
N THR A 190 -2.08 1.08 -17.65
CA THR A 190 -2.20 -0.36 -17.51
C THR A 190 -2.05 -0.82 -16.06
N VAL A 191 -1.08 -0.31 -15.32
CA VAL A 191 -0.89 -0.68 -13.91
C VAL A 191 -1.94 -0.02 -13.02
N GLN A 192 -2.14 1.30 -13.14
CA GLN A 192 -3.01 2.07 -12.24
C GLN A 192 -4.49 1.69 -12.37
N VAL A 193 -4.96 1.42 -13.58
CA VAL A 193 -6.39 1.20 -13.84
C VAL A 193 -6.67 -0.27 -14.10
N ARG A 194 -5.99 -0.87 -15.08
CA ARG A 194 -6.37 -2.18 -15.60
C ARG A 194 -5.92 -3.33 -14.72
N ALA A 195 -4.67 -3.30 -14.25
CA ALA A 195 -4.14 -4.34 -13.36
C ALA A 195 -4.80 -4.28 -11.98
N VAL A 196 -4.93 -3.10 -11.38
CA VAL A 196 -5.66 -2.94 -10.11
C VAL A 196 -7.13 -3.32 -10.28
N GLY A 197 -7.81 -2.82 -11.31
CA GLY A 197 -9.21 -3.17 -11.59
C GLY A 197 -9.41 -4.67 -11.74
N LEU A 198 -8.55 -5.36 -12.51
CA LEU A 198 -8.63 -6.81 -12.68
C LEU A 198 -8.45 -7.57 -11.35
N MET A 199 -7.54 -7.13 -10.47
CA MET A 199 -7.38 -7.74 -9.15
C MET A 199 -8.66 -7.63 -8.32
N VAL A 200 -9.25 -6.42 -8.27
CA VAL A 200 -10.52 -6.19 -7.57
C VAL A 200 -11.62 -7.08 -8.16
N ALA A 201 -11.75 -7.15 -9.49
CA ALA A 201 -12.72 -8.01 -10.17
C ALA A 201 -12.54 -9.50 -9.87
N ALA A 202 -11.29 -9.93 -9.66
CA ALA A 202 -10.96 -11.30 -9.31
C ALA A 202 -11.22 -11.62 -7.82
N GLY A 203 -11.71 -10.65 -7.03
CA GLY A 203 -11.88 -10.79 -5.59
C GLY A 203 -10.55 -10.79 -4.83
N LEU A 204 -9.45 -10.43 -5.50
CA LEU A 204 -8.15 -10.24 -4.89
C LEU A 204 -8.13 -8.80 -4.37
N PHE A 205 -8.28 -8.65 -3.06
CA PHE A 205 -8.53 -7.43 -2.29
C PHE A 205 -10.02 -7.14 -1.98
N PRO A 206 -10.67 -7.94 -1.11
CA PRO A 206 -12.08 -7.73 -0.75
C PRO A 206 -12.41 -6.34 -0.19
N GLU A 207 -11.48 -5.74 0.56
CA GLU A 207 -11.62 -4.39 1.12
C GLU A 207 -11.23 -3.27 0.13
N ALA A 208 -11.08 -3.58 -1.17
CA ALA A 208 -10.65 -2.63 -2.20
C ALA A 208 -11.45 -1.31 -2.21
N GLU A 209 -12.75 -1.40 -1.92
CA GLU A 209 -13.69 -0.28 -1.94
C GLU A 209 -14.06 0.23 -0.53
N HIS A 210 -13.34 -0.21 0.50
CA HIS A 210 -13.58 0.21 1.89
C HIS A 210 -13.62 1.74 1.99
N ASP A 211 -14.76 2.30 2.39
CA ASP A 211 -14.89 3.74 2.64
C ASP A 211 -14.35 4.08 4.03
N PRO A 212 -13.29 4.90 4.14
CA PRO A 212 -12.72 5.29 5.44
C PRO A 212 -13.64 6.19 6.27
N THR A 213 -14.66 6.80 5.66
CA THR A 213 -15.45 7.89 6.26
C THR A 213 -16.45 7.41 7.32
N PRO A 214 -17.27 6.37 7.10
CA PRO A 214 -18.34 6.00 8.04
C PRO A 214 -17.87 5.54 9.42
N PRO A 215 -16.71 4.89 9.60
CA PRO A 215 -16.16 4.63 10.93
C PRO A 215 -15.80 5.93 11.67
N LEU A 216 -15.17 6.88 10.97
CA LEU A 216 -14.72 8.16 11.56
C LEU A 216 -15.88 9.05 12.03
N THR A 217 -17.01 9.04 11.33
CA THR A 217 -18.18 9.86 11.72
C THR A 217 -18.88 9.33 12.97
N ARG A 218 -18.69 8.05 13.30
CA ARG A 218 -19.40 7.36 14.39
C ARG A 218 -18.64 7.28 15.71
N ILE A 219 -17.31 7.38 15.68
CA ILE A 219 -16.49 7.34 16.90
C ILE A 219 -16.66 8.61 17.74
N ARG A 220 -16.60 8.45 19.06
CA ARG A 220 -16.69 9.55 20.05
C ARG A 220 -15.36 9.87 20.71
N GLN A 221 -14.42 8.95 20.62
CA GLN A 221 -13.06 9.06 21.12
C GLN A 221 -12.35 10.25 20.49
N PRO A 222 -11.46 10.95 21.21
CA PRO A 222 -10.53 11.91 20.64
C PRO A 222 -9.70 11.31 19.50
N VAL A 223 -9.46 12.10 18.45
CA VAL A 223 -8.72 11.66 17.26
C VAL A 223 -7.50 12.53 17.00
N LEU A 224 -6.33 11.92 16.90
CA LEU A 224 -5.10 12.51 16.36
C LEU A 224 -4.83 11.91 14.98
N ALA A 225 -4.90 12.68 13.91
CA ALA A 225 -4.61 12.20 12.56
C ALA A 225 -3.42 12.92 11.97
N MET A 226 -2.44 12.17 11.48
CA MET A 226 -1.12 12.68 11.12
C MET A 226 -0.72 12.25 9.71
N TRP A 227 -0.12 13.18 8.96
CA TRP A 227 0.41 12.93 7.63
C TRP A 227 1.79 13.55 7.45
N GLY A 228 2.60 12.89 6.65
CA GLY A 228 3.81 13.48 6.09
C GLY A 228 3.47 14.24 4.80
N ARG A 229 4.05 15.43 4.60
CA ARG A 229 3.87 16.18 3.34
C ARG A 229 4.42 15.43 2.13
N TYR A 230 5.47 14.64 2.34
CA TYR A 230 6.15 13.85 1.34
C TYR A 230 5.61 12.41 1.23
N ASP A 231 4.41 12.11 1.75
CA ASP A 231 3.78 10.81 1.55
C ASP A 231 3.54 10.52 0.04
N ARG A 232 4.18 9.46 -0.46
CA ARG A 232 4.05 8.98 -1.85
C ARG A 232 3.22 7.72 -1.99
N VAL A 233 2.76 7.16 -0.87
CA VAL A 233 2.02 5.90 -0.79
C VAL A 233 0.53 6.15 -0.59
N SER A 234 0.17 7.10 0.26
CA SER A 234 -1.20 7.56 0.47
C SER A 234 -1.35 9.00 0.01
N PRO A 235 -2.43 9.37 -0.71
CA PRO A 235 -2.64 10.73 -1.18
C PRO A 235 -2.90 11.66 0.03
N PRO A 236 -1.92 12.45 0.51
CA PRO A 236 -1.98 13.03 1.85
C PRO A 236 -2.98 14.20 1.92
N GLY A 237 -3.08 14.99 0.85
CA GLY A 237 -4.07 16.07 0.74
C GLY A 237 -5.50 15.56 0.74
N GLU A 238 -5.76 14.46 0.01
CA GLU A 238 -7.07 13.84 -0.05
C GLU A 238 -7.43 13.11 1.26
N GLY A 239 -6.50 12.33 1.82
CA GLY A 239 -6.69 11.62 3.08
C GLY A 239 -6.98 12.57 4.23
N ALA A 240 -6.16 13.61 4.40
CA ALA A 240 -6.38 14.64 5.41
C ALA A 240 -7.69 15.41 5.18
N GLY A 241 -8.04 15.69 3.91
CA GLY A 241 -9.31 16.32 3.55
C GLY A 241 -10.54 15.50 3.94
N LEU A 242 -10.51 14.18 3.66
CA LEU A 242 -11.57 13.24 4.03
C LEU A 242 -11.73 13.16 5.54
N PHE A 243 -10.63 12.98 6.29
CA PHE A 243 -10.66 12.96 7.75
C PHE A 243 -11.20 14.26 8.33
N ARG A 244 -10.74 15.41 7.82
CA ARG A 244 -11.24 16.73 8.26
C ARG A 244 -12.74 16.86 8.06
N ALA A 245 -13.26 16.44 6.91
CA ALA A 245 -14.69 16.46 6.64
C ALA A 245 -15.47 15.51 7.56
N ALA A 246 -14.99 14.27 7.71
CA ALA A 246 -15.62 13.24 8.55
C ALA A 246 -15.69 13.65 10.03
N LEU A 247 -14.58 14.14 10.58
CA LEU A 247 -14.46 14.49 11.99
C LEU A 247 -15.21 15.78 12.32
N LYS A 248 -15.22 16.77 11.42
CA LYS A 248 -15.96 18.03 11.62
C LYS A 248 -17.48 17.82 11.76
N HIS A 249 -18.02 16.81 11.08
CA HIS A 249 -19.46 16.49 11.11
C HIS A 249 -19.78 15.21 11.90
N GLY A 250 -18.77 14.60 12.52
CA GLY A 250 -18.89 13.35 13.26
C GLY A 250 -19.20 13.55 14.75
N ALA A 251 -19.32 12.44 15.47
CA ALA A 251 -19.58 12.41 16.91
C ALA A 251 -18.32 12.56 17.78
N VAL A 252 -17.18 12.92 17.18
CA VAL A 252 -15.88 12.97 17.85
C VAL A 252 -15.87 14.03 18.95
N SER A 253 -15.30 13.70 20.12
CA SER A 253 -15.20 14.64 21.25
C SER A 253 -14.16 15.74 21.02
N SER A 254 -13.05 15.41 20.36
CA SER A 254 -12.03 16.37 19.91
C SER A 254 -11.22 15.77 18.76
N TYR A 255 -10.68 16.61 17.89
CA TYR A 255 -9.74 16.16 16.86
C TYR A 255 -8.55 17.11 16.64
N THR A 256 -7.42 16.52 16.28
CA THR A 256 -6.22 17.21 15.84
C THR A 256 -5.75 16.59 14.54
N ILE A 257 -5.68 17.38 13.47
CA ILE A 257 -5.07 16.98 12.20
C ILE A 257 -3.73 17.70 12.05
N ARG A 258 -2.64 16.93 12.03
CA ARG A 258 -1.27 17.45 11.99
C ARG A 258 -0.56 17.04 10.70
N VAL A 259 0.13 17.97 10.08
CA VAL A 259 0.99 17.71 8.92
C VAL A 259 2.44 17.96 9.30
N PHE A 260 3.32 17.03 8.95
CA PHE A 260 4.76 17.12 9.17
C PHE A 260 5.46 17.40 7.83
N ASP A 261 6.10 18.57 7.72
CA ASP A 261 6.66 19.07 6.46
C ASP A 261 7.73 18.14 5.86
N ASP A 262 8.61 17.57 6.68
CA ASP A 262 9.68 16.67 6.21
C ASP A 262 9.30 15.19 6.32
N GLY A 263 8.02 14.87 6.52
CA GLY A 263 7.55 13.50 6.73
C GLY A 263 7.23 12.75 5.45
N GLU A 264 7.72 11.52 5.33
CA GLU A 264 7.17 10.55 4.39
C GLU A 264 5.95 9.80 4.97
N HIS A 265 5.50 8.72 4.30
CA HIS A 265 4.32 7.93 4.64
C HIS A 265 4.27 7.43 6.10
N GLY A 266 5.39 6.94 6.64
CA GLY A 266 5.56 6.49 8.02
C GLY A 266 6.05 7.57 9.00
N LEU A 267 6.11 8.85 8.58
CA LEU A 267 6.69 9.96 9.35
C LEU A 267 8.16 9.76 9.74
N ARG A 268 8.91 9.04 8.90
CA ARG A 268 10.36 9.16 8.80
C ARG A 268 10.72 10.46 8.09
N ARG A 269 11.94 10.93 8.33
CA ARG A 269 12.47 12.11 7.65
C ARG A 269 12.74 11.77 6.20
N ALA A 270 11.92 12.34 5.30
CA ALA A 270 12.05 12.22 3.87
C ALA A 270 13.40 12.79 3.39
N ARG A 271 13.93 12.21 2.32
CA ARG A 271 15.00 12.79 1.50
C ARG A 271 14.37 13.34 0.22
N ASP A 272 14.85 14.50 -0.19
CA ASP A 272 14.50 15.18 -1.45
C ASP A 272 12.99 15.19 -1.75
N ASP A 273 12.52 14.26 -2.59
CA ASP A 273 11.17 14.23 -3.14
C ASP A 273 10.23 13.23 -2.44
N GLY A 274 10.66 12.57 -1.36
CA GLY A 274 9.80 11.70 -0.54
C GLY A 274 9.76 10.23 -0.95
N PHE A 275 10.56 9.81 -1.92
CA PHE A 275 10.67 8.40 -2.33
C PHE A 275 11.79 7.63 -1.59
N ASP A 276 12.66 8.35 -0.87
CA ASP A 276 13.66 7.80 0.04
C ASP A 276 13.57 8.54 1.39
N HIS A 277 14.08 7.93 2.45
CA HIS A 277 14.05 8.49 3.80
C HIS A 277 15.21 7.99 4.67
N ASP A 278 15.49 8.74 5.72
CA ASP A 278 16.38 8.26 6.78
C ASP A 278 15.63 7.31 7.73
N ASP A 279 16.38 6.62 8.58
CA ASP A 279 15.82 5.83 9.68
C ASP A 279 15.20 6.69 10.80
N ALA A 280 15.54 7.98 10.86
CA ALA A 280 15.08 8.91 11.89
C ALA A 280 13.62 9.33 11.65
N PHE A 281 12.86 9.48 12.73
CA PHE A 281 11.55 10.15 12.68
C PHE A 281 11.70 11.63 12.32
N VAL A 282 10.64 12.23 11.76
CA VAL A 282 10.59 13.68 11.58
C VAL A 282 10.81 14.38 12.94
N PRO A 283 11.66 15.41 13.01
CA PRO A 283 11.84 16.19 14.23
C PRO A 283 10.51 16.67 14.81
N GLY A 284 10.32 16.45 16.12
CA GLY A 284 9.11 16.86 16.84
C GLY A 284 7.89 15.95 16.69
N TYR A 285 7.88 14.96 15.77
CA TYR A 285 6.74 14.04 15.60
C TYR A 285 6.42 13.28 16.89
N ILE A 286 7.38 12.49 17.39
CA ILE A 286 7.14 11.63 18.55
C ILE A 286 6.86 12.48 19.81
N ASP A 287 7.55 13.61 19.98
CA ASP A 287 7.32 14.51 21.13
C ASP A 287 5.89 15.06 21.12
N PHE A 288 5.43 15.53 19.96
CA PHE A 288 4.08 16.05 19.78
C PHE A 288 3.02 14.96 20.04
N ALA A 289 3.16 13.79 19.40
CA ALA A 289 2.19 12.71 19.53
C ALA A 289 2.14 12.15 20.95
N ALA A 290 3.28 11.93 21.59
CA ALA A 290 3.33 11.45 22.97
C ALA A 290 2.75 12.48 23.96
N GLY A 291 3.02 13.78 23.74
CA GLY A 291 2.43 14.86 24.53
C GLY A 291 0.90 14.88 24.40
N TRP A 292 0.38 14.78 23.17
CA TRP A 292 -1.06 14.69 22.91
C TRP A 292 -1.70 13.49 23.61
N ILE A 293 -1.10 12.30 23.48
CA ILE A 293 -1.57 11.06 24.13
C ILE A 293 -1.55 11.20 25.66
N SER A 294 -0.54 11.89 26.19
CA SER A 294 -0.38 12.11 27.62
C SER A 294 -1.34 13.16 28.21
N GLY A 295 -2.03 13.95 27.38
CA GLY A 295 -3.13 14.82 27.83
C GLY A 295 -4.49 14.11 27.86
N VAL A 296 -4.71 13.15 26.95
CA VAL A 296 -6.02 12.52 26.74
C VAL A 296 -6.27 11.37 27.74
N PRO A 297 -7.52 11.16 28.22
CA PRO A 297 -8.76 11.90 27.92
C PRO A 297 -9.06 13.10 28.84
N ASP A 298 -8.20 13.38 29.81
CA ASP A 298 -8.50 14.37 30.86
C ASP A 298 -8.40 15.82 30.35
N GLU A 299 -7.46 16.08 29.44
CA GLU A 299 -7.27 17.37 28.75
C GLU A 299 -7.50 17.17 27.25
N LEU A 300 -8.75 17.39 26.81
CA LEU A 300 -9.10 17.31 25.39
C LEU A 300 -8.60 18.56 24.66
N PRO A 301 -7.76 18.41 23.62
CA PRO A 301 -7.31 19.55 22.83
C PRO A 301 -8.47 20.15 22.04
N ALA A 302 -8.42 21.46 21.82
CA ALA A 302 -9.36 22.11 20.92
C ALA A 302 -9.24 21.54 19.50
N ASN A 303 -10.38 21.46 18.81
CA ASN A 303 -10.42 21.02 17.42
C ASN A 303 -9.48 21.86 16.56
N SER A 304 -8.53 21.19 15.91
CA SER A 304 -7.49 21.83 15.11
C SER A 304 -7.16 20.99 13.89
N ALA A 305 -6.84 21.68 12.79
CA ALA A 305 -6.39 21.04 11.56
C ALA A 305 -5.40 21.95 10.84
N ASP A 306 -4.21 21.42 10.57
CA ASP A 306 -3.24 22.07 9.70
C ASP A 306 -3.78 22.21 8.26
N PRO A 307 -3.20 23.11 7.45
CA PRO A 307 -3.48 23.15 6.01
C PRO A 307 -3.29 21.79 5.35
N LEU A 308 -4.08 21.50 4.33
CA LEU A 308 -3.96 20.23 3.62
C LEU A 308 -2.59 20.15 2.91
N PRO A 309 -1.89 19.01 3.00
CA PRO A 309 -0.64 18.81 2.28
C PRO A 309 -0.82 19.02 0.77
N GLU A 310 0.16 19.67 0.13
CA GLU A 310 0.19 19.76 -1.32
C GLU A 310 0.34 18.38 -1.94
N GLN A 311 -0.46 18.12 -2.97
CA GLN A 311 -0.47 16.85 -3.66
C GLN A 311 -0.31 17.10 -5.17
N ALA A 312 0.75 16.57 -5.75
CA ALA A 312 1.09 16.82 -7.15
C ALA A 312 0.02 16.32 -8.13
N ARG A 313 -0.73 15.26 -7.76
CA ARG A 313 -1.77 14.66 -8.61
C ARG A 313 -2.90 14.09 -7.76
N MET A 314 -4.14 14.34 -8.15
CA MET A 314 -5.30 13.69 -7.53
C MET A 314 -5.35 12.20 -7.86
N SER A 315 -5.73 11.38 -6.89
CA SER A 315 -6.12 9.99 -7.12
C SER A 315 -7.50 9.95 -7.80
N ALA A 316 -7.80 8.85 -8.50
CA ALA A 316 -9.08 8.67 -9.18
C ALA A 316 -9.74 7.38 -8.67
N PRO A 317 -11.07 7.38 -8.43
CA PRO A 317 -11.81 6.14 -8.23
C PRO A 317 -11.59 5.19 -9.40
N LEU A 318 -11.56 3.89 -9.13
CA LEU A 318 -11.59 2.89 -10.18
C LEU A 318 -12.99 2.90 -10.80
N ALA A 319 -13.08 3.03 -12.12
CA ALA A 319 -14.34 2.92 -12.81
C ALA A 319 -14.87 1.49 -12.70
N PRO A 320 -16.20 1.29 -12.67
CA PRO A 320 -16.79 -0.03 -12.84
C PRO A 320 -16.26 -0.69 -14.11
N LEU A 321 -15.97 -1.97 -14.03
CA LEU A 321 -15.42 -2.72 -15.15
C LEU A 321 -16.49 -3.00 -16.19
N GLU A 322 -16.13 -2.82 -17.46
CA GLU A 322 -16.92 -3.29 -18.57
C GLU A 322 -16.89 -4.83 -18.64
N PHE A 323 -17.87 -5.44 -19.32
CA PHE A 323 -17.99 -6.91 -19.35
C PHE A 323 -16.70 -7.60 -19.84
N TYR A 324 -15.99 -7.00 -20.80
CA TYR A 324 -14.75 -7.53 -21.38
C TYR A 324 -13.53 -7.35 -20.47
N GLU A 325 -13.62 -6.49 -19.46
CA GLU A 325 -12.57 -6.26 -18.46
C GLU A 325 -12.67 -7.24 -17.28
N SER A 326 -13.78 -8.00 -17.18
CA SER A 326 -13.98 -9.00 -16.13
C SER A 326 -12.91 -10.10 -16.15
N SER A 327 -12.62 -10.66 -14.97
CA SER A 327 -11.63 -11.74 -14.82
C SER A 327 -11.93 -12.96 -15.68
N TRP A 328 -13.22 -13.30 -15.83
CA TRP A 328 -13.65 -14.40 -16.69
C TRP A 328 -13.44 -14.10 -18.17
N SER A 329 -13.77 -12.89 -18.64
CA SER A 329 -13.53 -12.51 -20.03
C SER A 329 -12.04 -12.49 -20.36
N GLN A 330 -11.21 -11.95 -19.45
CA GLN A 330 -9.76 -11.96 -19.62
C GLN A 330 -9.21 -13.40 -19.66
N LEU A 331 -9.67 -14.28 -18.76
CA LEU A 331 -9.27 -15.69 -18.75
C LEU A 331 -9.65 -16.41 -20.05
N VAL A 332 -10.87 -16.21 -20.55
CA VAL A 332 -11.33 -16.80 -21.81
C VAL A 332 -10.46 -16.32 -22.97
N VAL A 333 -10.18 -15.02 -23.07
CA VAL A 333 -9.31 -14.48 -24.11
C VAL A 333 -7.91 -15.07 -24.03
N ILE A 334 -7.32 -15.16 -22.84
CA ILE A 334 -6.00 -15.77 -22.63
C ILE A 334 -6.00 -17.23 -23.08
N VAL A 335 -6.97 -18.04 -22.66
CA VAL A 335 -7.06 -19.46 -23.05
C VAL A 335 -7.20 -19.61 -24.56
N VAL A 336 -8.04 -18.81 -25.21
CA VAL A 336 -8.21 -18.83 -26.67
C VAL A 336 -6.93 -18.43 -27.39
N LEU A 337 -6.24 -17.38 -26.94
CA LEU A 337 -4.96 -16.93 -27.51
C LEU A 337 -3.87 -18.01 -27.37
N LEU A 338 -3.71 -18.57 -26.17
CA LEU A 338 -2.74 -19.63 -25.92
C LEU A 338 -3.07 -20.91 -26.71
N GLY A 339 -4.35 -21.26 -26.85
CA GLY A 339 -4.81 -22.36 -27.68
C GLY A 339 -4.51 -22.15 -29.17
N ALA A 340 -4.78 -20.95 -29.70
CA ALA A 340 -4.51 -20.61 -31.09
C ALA A 340 -3.01 -20.64 -31.42
N TYR A 341 -2.18 -20.00 -30.59
CA TYR A 341 -0.73 -19.99 -30.78
C TYR A 341 -0.08 -21.34 -30.50
N GLY A 342 -0.51 -22.05 -29.44
CA GLY A 342 -0.05 -23.40 -29.13
C GLY A 342 -0.40 -24.38 -30.24
N GLY A 343 -1.62 -24.29 -30.77
CA GLY A 343 -2.06 -25.03 -31.96
C GLY A 343 -1.13 -24.80 -33.16
N CYS A 344 -0.74 -23.55 -33.41
CA CYS A 344 0.21 -23.22 -34.47
C CYS A 344 1.59 -23.89 -34.29
N LEU A 345 2.06 -24.04 -33.05
CA LEU A 345 3.32 -24.72 -32.73
C LEU A 345 3.26 -26.24 -32.98
N VAL A 346 2.19 -26.90 -32.50
CA VAL A 346 2.09 -28.37 -32.47
C VAL A 346 1.52 -28.99 -33.74
N THR A 347 0.75 -28.25 -34.54
CA THR A 347 0.18 -28.77 -35.80
C THR A 347 1.30 -29.26 -36.71
N ARG A 348 1.26 -30.51 -37.17
CA ARG A 348 2.26 -31.13 -38.06
C ARG A 348 1.98 -30.79 -39.55
N GLY A 349 3.00 -30.85 -40.41
CA GLY A 349 2.94 -30.52 -41.85
C GLY A 349 3.91 -29.42 -42.27
N THR A 350 4.19 -29.25 -43.56
CA THR A 350 4.92 -28.08 -44.07
C THR A 350 3.92 -26.94 -44.24
N SER A 351 4.20 -25.76 -43.67
CA SER A 351 3.47 -24.57 -44.11
C SER A 351 3.98 -24.20 -45.49
N GLU A 352 3.08 -23.91 -46.42
CA GLU A 352 3.44 -23.33 -47.72
C GLU A 352 4.12 -21.96 -47.57
N PHE A 353 3.92 -21.30 -46.43
CA PHE A 353 4.38 -19.92 -46.18
C PHE A 353 5.61 -19.85 -45.25
N GLY A 354 5.81 -20.87 -44.42
CA GLY A 354 6.97 -21.01 -43.52
C GLY A 354 7.04 -19.96 -42.40
N GLY A 355 7.64 -20.34 -41.27
CA GLY A 355 8.02 -19.38 -40.22
C GLY A 355 6.93 -18.94 -39.23
N GLU A 356 5.70 -19.47 -39.27
CA GLU A 356 4.59 -19.07 -38.38
C GLU A 356 4.81 -19.48 -36.92
N ARG A 357 5.71 -20.42 -36.66
CA ARG A 357 6.04 -20.89 -35.32
C ARG A 357 6.71 -19.81 -34.47
N TRP A 358 7.56 -18.97 -35.07
CA TRP A 358 8.23 -17.90 -34.34
C TRP A 358 7.27 -16.80 -33.86
N PRO A 359 6.36 -16.25 -34.71
CA PRO A 359 5.30 -15.36 -34.28
C PRO A 359 4.34 -15.99 -33.27
N ALA A 360 3.99 -17.27 -33.42
CA ALA A 360 3.15 -17.95 -32.44
C ALA A 360 3.83 -18.07 -31.07
N ALA A 361 5.14 -18.40 -31.05
CA ALA A 361 5.94 -18.39 -29.83
C ALA A 361 6.02 -16.98 -29.21
N ALA A 362 6.23 -15.95 -30.04
CA ALA A 362 6.21 -14.56 -29.60
C ALA A 362 4.84 -14.16 -29.00
N GLY A 363 3.73 -14.65 -29.56
CA GLY A 363 2.39 -14.45 -29.04
C GLY A 363 2.20 -15.05 -27.64
N ILE A 364 2.63 -16.30 -27.44
CA ILE A 364 2.60 -16.96 -26.12
C ILE A 364 3.46 -16.20 -25.11
N LEU A 365 4.70 -15.87 -25.49
CA LEU A 365 5.63 -15.13 -24.63
C LEU A 365 5.08 -13.74 -24.28
N THR A 366 4.39 -13.07 -25.20
CA THR A 366 3.76 -11.77 -24.93
C THR A 366 2.62 -11.89 -23.93
N VAL A 367 1.71 -12.85 -24.12
CA VAL A 367 0.54 -13.03 -23.24
C VAL A 367 0.98 -13.42 -21.83
N LEU A 368 1.84 -14.43 -21.70
CA LEU A 368 2.33 -14.90 -20.40
C LEU A 368 3.26 -13.87 -19.76
N GLY A 369 4.16 -13.27 -20.55
CA GLY A 369 5.11 -12.28 -20.07
C GLY A 369 4.45 -10.99 -19.60
N ALA A 370 3.35 -10.55 -20.25
CA ALA A 370 2.59 -9.37 -19.80
C ALA A 370 2.02 -9.57 -18.41
N PHE A 371 1.28 -10.67 -18.16
CA PHE A 371 0.73 -10.93 -16.83
C PHE A 371 1.79 -11.30 -15.80
N GLY A 372 2.88 -11.97 -16.20
CA GLY A 372 4.02 -12.21 -15.32
C GLY A 372 4.68 -10.91 -14.86
N TYR A 373 4.89 -9.96 -15.78
CA TYR A 373 5.48 -8.66 -15.46
C TYR A 373 4.53 -7.75 -14.66
N LEU A 374 3.23 -7.72 -14.99
CA LEU A 374 2.24 -6.99 -14.20
C LEU A 374 2.13 -7.56 -12.78
N GLY A 375 2.11 -8.89 -12.63
CA GLY A 375 2.14 -9.54 -11.33
C GLY A 375 3.41 -9.21 -10.53
N TYR A 376 4.56 -9.18 -11.19
CA TYR A 376 5.82 -8.74 -10.58
C TYR A 376 5.76 -7.28 -10.10
N LEU A 377 5.21 -6.36 -10.90
CA LEU A 377 5.02 -4.97 -10.48
C LEU A 377 4.08 -4.86 -9.28
N VAL A 378 3.00 -5.64 -9.23
CA VAL A 378 2.10 -5.67 -8.06
C VAL A 378 2.83 -6.16 -6.80
N VAL A 379 3.57 -7.27 -6.90
CA VAL A 379 4.29 -7.88 -5.76
C VAL A 379 5.38 -6.96 -5.22
N THR A 380 6.02 -6.18 -6.10
CA THR A 380 7.08 -5.22 -5.74
C THR A 380 6.56 -3.81 -5.47
N ALA A 381 5.25 -3.63 -5.34
CA ALA A 381 4.59 -2.34 -5.21
C ALA A 381 5.00 -1.28 -6.26
N ALA A 382 5.37 -1.73 -7.46
CA ALA A 382 5.92 -0.96 -8.57
C ALA A 382 7.25 -0.25 -8.27
N GLU A 383 7.96 -0.68 -7.23
CA GLU A 383 9.23 -0.10 -6.79
C GLU A 383 10.44 -0.55 -7.60
N SER A 384 10.27 -1.52 -8.47
CA SER A 384 11.38 -2.08 -9.26
C SER A 384 10.91 -2.43 -10.66
N PRO A 385 10.55 -1.46 -11.52
CA PRO A 385 10.12 -1.75 -12.88
C PRO A 385 11.25 -2.30 -13.77
N GLY A 386 12.51 -2.24 -13.34
CA GLY A 386 13.69 -2.53 -14.14
C GLY A 386 14.20 -1.28 -14.88
N PRO A 387 15.27 -1.42 -15.69
CA PRO A 387 15.88 -0.27 -16.36
C PRO A 387 14.88 0.40 -17.31
N VAL A 388 14.82 1.73 -17.28
CA VAL A 388 13.88 2.54 -18.08
C VAL A 388 14.60 3.19 -19.24
N VAL A 389 14.11 2.97 -20.46
CA VAL A 389 14.64 3.51 -21.71
C VAL A 389 13.53 4.26 -22.43
N VAL A 390 13.75 5.56 -22.72
CA VAL A 390 12.76 6.46 -23.35
C VAL A 390 11.40 6.38 -22.65
N GLY A 391 11.45 6.42 -21.31
CA GLY A 391 10.26 6.40 -20.47
C GLY A 391 9.53 5.06 -20.39
N ARG A 392 10.10 3.95 -20.87
CA ARG A 392 9.52 2.61 -20.76
C ARG A 392 10.49 1.60 -20.15
N PRO A 393 10.05 0.77 -19.19
CA PRO A 393 10.91 -0.29 -18.67
C PRO A 393 11.30 -1.30 -19.76
N LEU A 394 12.54 -1.80 -19.72
CA LEU A 394 13.05 -2.80 -20.66
C LEU A 394 12.15 -4.04 -20.76
N PRO A 395 11.66 -4.64 -19.65
CA PRO A 395 10.73 -5.77 -19.75
C PRO A 395 9.45 -5.41 -20.53
N TRP A 396 8.91 -4.22 -20.31
CA TRP A 396 7.73 -3.73 -21.04
C TRP A 396 8.02 -3.49 -22.52
N LEU A 397 9.17 -2.89 -22.85
CA LEU A 397 9.61 -2.69 -24.23
C LEU A 397 9.76 -4.01 -24.99
N VAL A 398 10.33 -5.04 -24.36
CA VAL A 398 10.44 -6.37 -24.97
C VAL A 398 9.05 -6.93 -25.28
N LEU A 399 8.09 -6.80 -24.36
CA LEU A 399 6.71 -7.24 -24.58
C LEU A 399 6.01 -6.45 -25.71
N GLN A 400 6.25 -5.14 -25.80
CA GLN A 400 5.74 -4.32 -26.91
C GLN A 400 6.35 -4.74 -28.25
N LEU A 401 7.65 -5.01 -28.30
CA LEU A 401 8.32 -5.48 -29.51
C LEU A 401 7.80 -6.85 -29.96
N LEU A 402 7.62 -7.78 -29.03
CA LEU A 402 7.02 -9.09 -29.32
C LEU A 402 5.57 -8.93 -29.84
N ALA A 403 4.78 -8.02 -29.26
CA ALA A 403 3.44 -7.73 -29.74
C ALA A 403 3.44 -7.21 -31.18
N VAL A 404 4.36 -6.30 -31.53
CA VAL A 404 4.53 -5.80 -32.91
C VAL A 404 4.94 -6.93 -33.87
N VAL A 405 5.86 -7.81 -33.46
CA VAL A 405 6.28 -8.97 -34.27
C VAL A 405 5.09 -9.88 -34.61
N VAL A 406 4.22 -10.16 -33.64
CA VAL A 406 2.99 -10.95 -33.85
C VAL A 406 2.11 -10.31 -34.92
N VAL A 407 1.84 -9.01 -34.79
CA VAL A 407 0.97 -8.27 -35.73
C VAL A 407 1.58 -8.20 -37.13
N CYS A 408 2.86 -7.82 -37.25
CA CYS A 408 3.55 -7.75 -38.54
C CYS A 408 3.60 -9.10 -39.25
N ALA A 409 3.84 -10.19 -38.50
CA ALA A 409 3.84 -11.53 -39.06
C ALA A 409 2.45 -11.95 -39.56
N ALA A 410 1.38 -11.65 -38.81
CA ALA A 410 0.02 -11.92 -39.24
C ALA A 410 -0.35 -11.13 -40.51
N VAL A 411 0.01 -9.85 -40.59
CA VAL A 411 -0.19 -9.02 -41.79
C VAL A 411 0.55 -9.62 -42.99
N ARG A 412 1.81 -10.04 -42.80
CA ARG A 412 2.57 -10.73 -43.86
C ARG A 412 1.88 -12.03 -44.29
N SER A 413 1.46 -12.88 -43.35
CA SER A 413 0.74 -14.12 -43.64
C SER A 413 -0.57 -13.88 -44.39
N ALA A 414 -1.33 -12.85 -44.02
CA ALA A 414 -2.55 -12.45 -44.73
C ALA A 414 -2.25 -11.97 -46.15
N TYR A 415 -1.24 -11.12 -46.32
CA TYR A 415 -0.83 -10.59 -47.63
C TYR A 415 -0.38 -11.69 -48.59
N VAL A 416 0.48 -12.61 -48.13
CA VAL A 416 0.96 -13.72 -48.98
C VAL A 416 -0.21 -14.62 -49.39
N ARG A 417 -1.14 -14.92 -48.47
CA ARG A 417 -2.34 -15.71 -48.76
C ARG A 417 -3.25 -15.02 -49.78
N TRP A 418 -3.44 -13.71 -49.66
CA TRP A 418 -4.22 -12.92 -50.62
C TRP A 418 -3.58 -12.93 -52.02
N ARG A 419 -2.25 -12.76 -52.10
CA ARG A 419 -1.51 -12.78 -53.37
C ARG A 419 -1.60 -14.15 -54.06
N MET A 420 -1.50 -15.25 -53.30
CA MET A 420 -1.58 -16.61 -53.85
C MET A 420 -3.00 -16.96 -54.33
N ARG A 421 -4.04 -16.52 -53.61
CA ARG A 421 -5.45 -16.70 -54.05
C ARG A 421 -5.73 -16.03 -55.40
N ARG A 422 -5.03 -14.95 -55.75
CA ARG A 422 -5.13 -14.31 -57.07
C ARG A 422 -4.40 -15.07 -58.18
N LYS A 423 -3.50 -15.99 -57.85
CA LYS A 423 -2.65 -16.71 -58.82
C LYS A 423 -3.06 -18.16 -59.07
N SER A 424 -3.81 -18.82 -58.16
CA SER A 424 -4.22 -20.21 -58.32
C SER A 424 -5.67 -20.34 -58.79
N THR A 425 -5.87 -20.91 -59.98
CA THR A 425 -7.15 -21.46 -60.47
C THR A 425 -7.36 -22.93 -60.09
N ASP A 426 -6.34 -23.64 -59.60
CA ASP A 426 -6.46 -25.08 -59.32
C ASP A 426 -6.44 -25.43 -57.83
N GLY A 427 -7.38 -26.30 -57.48
CA GLY A 427 -7.61 -26.80 -56.13
C GLY A 427 -6.45 -27.66 -55.63
N CYS A 428 -5.69 -27.15 -54.66
CA CYS A 428 -4.77 -27.98 -53.89
C CYS A 428 -4.92 -27.79 -52.35
N ARG A 429 -5.11 -28.95 -51.71
CA ARG A 429 -4.88 -29.45 -50.33
C ARG A 429 -5.23 -28.57 -49.12
N SER A 430 -6.10 -29.09 -48.24
CA SER A 430 -6.58 -28.42 -47.02
C SER A 430 -5.55 -28.38 -45.87
N ALA A 431 -4.60 -29.34 -45.83
CA ALA A 431 -3.70 -29.53 -44.68
C ALA A 431 -2.66 -28.39 -44.48
N GLY A 432 -2.23 -27.71 -45.54
CA GLY A 432 -1.27 -26.59 -45.45
C GLY A 432 -1.87 -25.27 -44.93
N ARG A 433 -3.18 -25.21 -44.69
CA ARG A 433 -3.92 -23.96 -44.41
C ARG A 433 -4.23 -23.73 -42.93
N ILE A 434 -4.04 -24.73 -42.07
CA ILE A 434 -4.47 -24.70 -40.68
C ILE A 434 -3.59 -23.75 -39.84
N ARG A 435 -2.27 -23.88 -39.91
CA ARG A 435 -1.34 -23.00 -39.16
C ARG A 435 -1.54 -21.51 -39.44
N PRO A 436 -1.53 -21.03 -40.70
CA PRO A 436 -1.75 -19.61 -40.97
C PRO A 436 -3.16 -19.16 -40.56
N ALA A 437 -4.17 -20.03 -40.63
CA ALA A 437 -5.52 -19.70 -40.15
C ALA A 437 -5.55 -19.50 -38.62
N LEU A 438 -4.90 -20.39 -37.86
CA LEU A 438 -4.76 -20.26 -36.40
C LEU A 438 -4.01 -18.99 -36.01
N LEU A 439 -2.89 -18.69 -36.69
CA LEU A 439 -2.11 -17.47 -36.44
C LEU A 439 -2.95 -16.21 -36.70
N LEU A 440 -3.68 -16.16 -37.83
CA LEU A 440 -4.54 -15.02 -38.18
C LEU A 440 -5.70 -14.86 -37.21
N ALA A 441 -6.38 -15.94 -36.86
CA ALA A 441 -7.50 -15.92 -35.90
C ALA A 441 -7.04 -15.50 -34.50
N GLY A 442 -5.92 -16.08 -34.02
CA GLY A 442 -5.30 -15.68 -32.76
C GLY A 442 -4.89 -14.21 -32.77
N THR A 443 -4.28 -13.73 -33.86
CA THR A 443 -3.86 -12.34 -33.97
C THR A 443 -5.04 -11.36 -34.03
N ALA A 444 -6.15 -11.74 -34.69
CA ALA A 444 -7.35 -10.92 -34.75
C ALA A 444 -7.95 -10.66 -33.35
N LEU A 445 -7.91 -11.65 -32.46
CA LEU A 445 -8.29 -11.49 -31.05
C LEU A 445 -7.20 -10.77 -30.23
N PHE A 446 -5.93 -11.03 -30.54
CA PHE A 446 -4.78 -10.48 -29.83
C PHE A 446 -4.67 -8.96 -29.97
N VAL A 447 -4.94 -8.40 -31.15
CA VAL A 447 -4.80 -6.95 -31.39
C VAL A 447 -5.65 -6.11 -30.42
N PRO A 448 -6.98 -6.28 -30.34
CA PRO A 448 -7.79 -5.50 -29.40
C PRO A 448 -7.40 -5.78 -27.94
N TRP A 449 -7.05 -7.03 -27.59
CA TRP A 449 -6.56 -7.38 -26.25
C TRP A 449 -5.23 -6.68 -25.92
N ALA A 450 -4.27 -6.64 -26.85
CA ALA A 450 -2.96 -6.02 -26.67
C ALA A 450 -3.05 -4.47 -26.65
N VAL A 451 -3.96 -3.88 -27.44
CA VAL A 451 -4.31 -2.45 -27.34
C VAL A 451 -4.92 -2.17 -25.97
N TYR A 452 -5.85 -3.02 -25.52
CA TYR A 452 -6.43 -2.92 -24.19
C TYR A 452 -5.38 -3.07 -23.09
N TRP A 453 -4.34 -3.89 -23.21
CA TRP A 453 -3.29 -3.95 -22.19
C TRP A 453 -2.17 -2.91 -22.40
N GLY A 454 -2.25 -2.07 -23.44
CA GLY A 454 -1.24 -1.04 -23.75
C GLY A 454 0.03 -1.56 -24.41
N LEU A 455 0.06 -2.83 -24.83
CA LEU A 455 1.21 -3.45 -25.49
C LEU A 455 1.43 -2.94 -26.92
N LEU A 456 0.37 -2.41 -27.55
CA LEU A 456 0.42 -1.79 -28.88
C LEU A 456 0.23 -0.26 -28.82
N ILE A 457 0.33 0.33 -27.62
CA ILE A 457 0.19 1.77 -27.38
C ILE A 457 1.48 2.31 -26.75
N PRO A 458 1.99 3.45 -27.23
CA PRO A 458 3.22 4.05 -26.70
C PRO A 458 3.16 4.46 -25.23
#